data_AF-A0A7S3HYT2-F1
#
_entry.id   AF-A0A7S3HYT2-F1
#
_cell.length_a   1.000
_cell.length_b   1.000
_cell.length_c   1.000
_cell.angle_alpha   90.00
_cell.angle_beta   90.00
_cell.angle_gamma   90.00
#
_symmetry.space_group_name_H-M   'P 1'
#
loop_
_entity.id
_entity.type
_entity.pdbx_description
1 polymer ?
#
loop_
_entity_poly.entity_id
_entity_poly.type
_entity_poly.pdbx_seq_one_letter_code
_entity_poly.pdbx_strand_id
1 'polypeptide(L)'
;SAAGISLRTQEMYAVVFAARYVDLLWNFSSLYNYVLKLLFIGASAAIVYFMRFGAPQKATYNAEEDTFPVQYLLAPCAVLGVLINQDHTSPFEMIWAFSIYLEAVAILPQLFLLQKQ
;
A
#
# COMPACT_ATOMS: atom_id res chain seq x y z
N SER A 1 19.92 4.99 -3.22
CA SER A 1 20.11 3.53 -3.17
C SER A 1 18.79 2.90 -2.73
N ALA A 2 18.41 1.76 -3.30
CA ALA A 2 17.25 0.96 -2.86
C ALA A 2 17.65 -0.43 -2.33
N ALA A 3 18.92 -0.61 -1.96
CA ALA A 3 19.40 -1.84 -1.35
C ALA A 3 18.72 -2.07 0.02
N GLY A 4 18.27 -3.29 0.27
CA GLY A 4 17.62 -3.68 1.54
C GLY A 4 16.18 -3.17 1.71
N ILE A 5 15.58 -2.57 0.67
CA ILE A 5 14.19 -2.10 0.70
C ILE A 5 13.34 -3.00 -0.19
N SER A 6 12.22 -3.49 0.36
CA SER A 6 11.23 -4.28 -0.36
C SER A 6 10.34 -3.37 -1.19
N LEU A 7 10.36 -3.58 -2.51
CA LEU A 7 9.45 -2.93 -3.45
C LEU A 7 8.01 -3.40 -3.19
N ARG A 8 7.82 -4.68 -2.84
CA ARG A 8 6.50 -5.25 -2.55
C ARG A 8 5.77 -4.52 -1.43
N THR A 9 6.49 -4.20 -0.34
CA THR A 9 5.95 -3.41 0.78
C THR A 9 5.46 -2.04 0.32
N GLN A 10 6.24 -1.37 -0.54
CA GLN A 10 5.91 -0.04 -1.04
C GLN A 10 4.73 -0.07 -2.02
N GLU A 11 4.61 -1.12 -2.84
CA GLU A 11 3.42 -1.39 -3.65
C GLU A 11 2.18 -1.60 -2.77
N MET A 12 2.29 -2.33 -1.65
CA MET A 12 1.16 -2.53 -0.73
C MET A 12 0.72 -1.23 -0.07
N TYR A 13 1.64 -0.39 0.41
CA TYR A 13 1.29 0.92 0.98
C TYR A 13 0.65 1.85 -0.06
N ALA A 14 1.10 1.82 -1.32
CA ALA A 14 0.44 2.58 -2.40
C ALA A 14 -1.02 2.12 -2.60
N VAL A 15 -1.29 0.81 -2.57
CA VAL A 15 -2.65 0.26 -2.63
C VAL A 15 -3.48 0.68 -1.42
N VAL A 16 -2.91 0.64 -0.21
CA VAL A 16 -3.57 1.10 1.03
C VAL A 16 -4.04 2.54 0.90
N PHE A 17 -3.15 3.47 0.53
CA PHE A 17 -3.50 4.88 0.44
C PHE A 17 -4.48 5.16 -0.71
N ALA A 18 -4.35 4.46 -1.84
CA ALA A 18 -5.30 4.59 -2.94
C ALA A 18 -6.72 4.12 -2.53
N ALA A 19 -6.83 2.98 -1.84
CA ALA A 19 -8.10 2.46 -1.38
C ALA A 19 -8.71 3.34 -0.27
N ARG A 20 -7.90 3.79 0.69
CA ARG A 20 -8.36 4.58 1.85
C ARG A 20 -8.89 5.96 1.46
N TYR A 21 -8.25 6.58 0.49
CA TYR A 21 -8.52 7.97 0.10
C TYR A 21 -9.31 8.08 -1.20
N VAL A 22 -10.02 7.01 -1.60
CA VAL A 22 -10.98 7.05 -2.71
C VAL A 22 -12.08 8.11 -2.49
N ASP A 23 -12.38 8.42 -1.22
CA ASP A 23 -13.34 9.46 -0.85
C ASP A 23 -12.93 10.88 -1.28
N LEU A 24 -11.66 11.09 -1.64
CA LEU A 24 -11.15 12.38 -2.12
C LEU A 24 -11.90 12.89 -3.36
N LEU A 25 -12.54 12.00 -4.12
CA LEU A 25 -13.29 12.36 -5.33
C LEU A 25 -14.64 13.04 -5.04
N TRP A 26 -15.20 12.87 -3.84
CA TRP A 26 -16.56 13.35 -3.52
C TRP A 26 -16.71 13.94 -2.12
N ASN A 27 -15.76 13.74 -1.21
CA ASN A 27 -15.81 14.27 0.15
C ASN A 27 -14.70 15.30 0.39
N PHE A 28 -15.08 16.58 0.30
CA PHE A 28 -14.22 17.68 0.72
C PHE A 28 -14.53 18.07 2.16
N SER A 29 -13.70 17.60 3.10
CA SER A 29 -13.81 17.96 4.52
C SER A 29 -13.08 19.26 4.86
N SER A 30 -11.79 19.35 4.54
CA SER A 30 -10.93 20.50 4.84
C SER A 30 -9.75 20.53 3.87
N LEU A 31 -9.23 21.74 3.59
CA LEU A 31 -8.05 21.93 2.76
C LEU A 31 -6.85 21.13 3.28
N TYR A 32 -6.64 21.11 4.61
CA TYR A 32 -5.56 20.35 5.22
C TYR A 32 -5.69 18.84 4.96
N ASN A 33 -6.89 18.28 5.15
CA ASN A 33 -7.14 16.85 4.92
C ASN A 33 -6.94 16.49 3.44
N TYR A 34 -7.46 17.32 2.54
CA TYR A 34 -7.32 17.12 1.10
C TYR A 34 -5.85 17.14 0.64
N VAL A 35 -5.08 18.14 1.08
CA VAL A 35 -3.65 18.26 0.76
C VAL A 35 -2.87 17.06 1.30
N LEU A 36 -3.10 16.66 2.54
CA LEU A 36 -2.39 15.50 3.12
C LEU A 36 -2.70 14.21 2.37
N LYS A 37 -3.96 13.94 2.03
CA LYS A 37 -4.34 12.75 1.26
C LYS A 37 -3.62 12.73 -0.10
N LEU A 38 -3.58 13.85 -0.82
CA LEU A 38 -2.84 13.96 -2.07
C LEU A 38 -1.34 13.72 -1.89
N LEU A 39 -0.75 14.28 -0.83
CA LEU A 39 0.66 14.07 -0.53
C LEU A 39 0.98 12.60 -0.22
N PHE A 40 0.14 11.90 0.55
CA PHE A 40 0.36 10.48 0.85
C PHE A 40 0.26 9.59 -0.39
N ILE A 41 -0.75 9.80 -1.25
CA ILE A 41 -0.88 9.06 -2.52
C ILE A 41 0.29 9.40 -3.45
N GLY A 42 0.59 10.69 -3.62
CA GLY A 42 1.66 11.16 -4.49
C GLY A 42 3.04 10.66 -4.07
N ALA A 43 3.35 10.74 -2.77
CA ALA A 43 4.63 10.28 -2.23
C ALA A 43 4.80 8.75 -2.36
N SER A 44 3.77 7.97 -2.00
CA SER A 44 3.83 6.50 -2.14
C SER A 44 3.96 6.07 -3.61
N ALA A 45 3.20 6.67 -4.53
CA ALA A 45 3.33 6.42 -5.95
C ALA A 45 4.71 6.83 -6.50
N ALA A 46 5.25 7.97 -6.06
CA ALA A 46 6.58 8.43 -6.47
C ALA A 46 7.67 7.46 -6.00
N ILE A 47 7.58 6.93 -4.78
CA ILE A 47 8.54 5.94 -4.25
C ILE A 47 8.53 4.67 -5.11
N VAL A 48 7.35 4.11 -5.41
CA VAL A 48 7.21 2.94 -6.30
C VAL A 48 7.76 3.24 -7.69
N TYR A 49 7.45 4.41 -8.25
CA TYR A 49 7.95 4.84 -9.55
C TYR A 49 9.48 4.93 -9.59
N PHE A 50 10.09 5.59 -8.60
CA PHE A 50 11.55 5.73 -8.55
C PHE A 50 12.25 4.39 -8.36
N MET A 51 11.70 3.46 -7.58
CA MET A 51 12.33 2.14 -7.45
C MET A 51 12.17 1.28 -8.72
N ARG A 52 11.07 1.42 -9.46
CA ARG A 52 10.81 0.59 -10.64
C ARG A 52 11.46 1.11 -11.92
N PHE A 53 11.50 2.43 -12.07
CA PHE A 53 11.96 3.09 -13.30
C PHE A 53 13.19 3.99 -13.08
N GLY A 54 13.47 4.43 -11.86
CA GLY A 54 14.64 5.26 -11.54
C GLY A 54 15.92 4.45 -11.68
N ALA A 55 16.78 4.83 -12.64
CA ALA A 55 18.02 4.13 -12.94
C ALA A 55 18.93 3.87 -11.71
N PRO A 56 19.16 4.83 -10.78
CA PRO A 56 20.05 4.57 -9.64
C PRO A 56 19.42 3.67 -8.57
N GLN A 57 18.10 3.73 -8.35
CA GLN A 57 17.39 2.92 -7.37
C GLN A 57 17.17 1.51 -7.89
N LYS A 58 16.73 1.36 -9.15
CA LYS A 58 16.55 0.07 -9.80
C LYS A 58 17.84 -0.75 -9.83
N ALA A 59 18.99 -0.10 -10.08
CA ALA A 59 20.29 -0.77 -10.12
C ALA A 59 20.74 -1.31 -8.75
N THR A 60 20.24 -0.75 -7.64
CA THR A 60 20.57 -1.19 -6.27
C THR A 60 19.50 -2.08 -5.65
N TYR A 61 18.36 -2.28 -6.32
CA TYR A 61 17.28 -3.16 -5.86
C TYR A 61 17.53 -4.61 -6.28
N ASN A 62 17.52 -5.53 -5.31
CA ASN A 62 17.63 -6.96 -5.57
C ASN A 62 16.25 -7.63 -5.62
N ALA A 63 15.77 -7.91 -6.84
CA ALA A 63 14.48 -8.54 -7.06
C ALA A 63 14.43 -10.02 -6.63
N GLU A 64 15.58 -10.70 -6.54
CA GLU A 64 15.65 -12.12 -6.17
C GLU A 64 15.43 -12.33 -4.67
N GLU A 65 15.79 -11.34 -3.85
CA GLU A 65 15.57 -11.37 -2.40
C GLU A 65 14.10 -11.10 -2.05
N ASP A 66 13.43 -10.19 -2.77
CA ASP A 66 12.04 -9.75 -2.52
C ASP A 66 10.98 -10.68 -3.16
N THR A 67 11.00 -11.95 -2.75
CA THR A 67 10.15 -13.04 -3.27
C THR A 67 8.86 -13.26 -2.49
N PHE A 68 8.46 -12.30 -1.63
CA PHE A 68 7.29 -12.49 -0.77
C PHE A 68 5.98 -12.55 -1.59
N PRO A 69 5.15 -13.59 -1.41
CA PRO A 69 3.90 -13.76 -2.14
C PRO A 69 2.77 -12.85 -1.60
N VAL A 70 2.71 -11.61 -2.09
CA VAL A 70 1.74 -10.57 -1.68
C VAL A 70 0.26 -10.97 -1.82
N GLN A 71 -0.06 -11.93 -2.68
CA GLN A 71 -1.41 -12.46 -2.84
C GLN A 71 -2.00 -13.05 -1.55
N TYR A 72 -1.16 -13.64 -0.69
CA TYR A 72 -1.60 -14.16 0.60
C TYR A 72 -1.92 -13.06 1.62
N LEU A 73 -1.58 -11.79 1.33
CA LEU A 73 -2.02 -10.65 2.13
C LEU A 73 -3.29 -10.04 1.52
N LEU A 74 -3.28 -9.81 0.22
CA LEU A 74 -4.39 -9.16 -0.49
C LEU A 74 -5.69 -9.97 -0.39
N ALA A 75 -5.65 -11.29 -0.63
CA ALA A 75 -6.86 -12.09 -0.66
C ALA A 75 -7.56 -12.17 0.72
N PRO A 76 -6.87 -12.51 1.85
CA PRO A 76 -7.50 -12.48 3.16
C PRO A 76 -7.98 -11.09 3.57
N CYS A 77 -7.21 -10.03 3.28
CA CYS A 77 -7.64 -8.66 3.60
C CYS A 77 -8.90 -8.27 2.81
N ALA A 78 -9.01 -8.66 1.54
CA ALA A 78 -10.19 -8.40 0.73
C ALA A 78 -11.42 -9.16 1.27
N VAL A 79 -11.25 -10.42 1.64
CA VAL A 79 -12.31 -11.22 2.27
C VAL A 79 -12.74 -10.58 3.60
N LEU A 80 -11.80 -10.20 4.46
CA LEU A 80 -12.11 -9.52 5.72
C LEU A 80 -12.77 -8.16 5.51
N GLY A 81 -12.34 -7.37 4.53
CA GLY A 81 -12.95 -6.08 4.21
C GLY A 81 -14.40 -6.18 3.76
N VAL A 82 -14.79 -7.28 3.11
CA VAL A 82 -16.19 -7.53 2.69
C VAL A 82 -17.03 -8.15 3.82
N LEU A 83 -16.47 -9.07 4.61
CA LEU A 83 -17.21 -9.79 5.64
C LEU A 83 -17.30 -9.04 6.97
N ILE A 84 -16.23 -8.31 7.33
CA ILE A 84 -16.07 -7.63 8.61
C ILE A 84 -15.83 -6.14 8.35
N ASN A 85 -16.91 -5.43 8.07
CA ASN A 85 -16.92 -3.98 7.99
C ASN A 85 -18.04 -3.40 8.87
N GLN A 86 -18.02 -2.08 9.05
CA GLN A 86 -18.98 -1.39 9.92
C GLN A 86 -20.35 -1.20 9.25
N ASP A 87 -20.39 -1.11 7.92
CA ASP A 87 -21.62 -1.04 7.12
C ASP A 87 -21.49 -1.90 5.86
N HIS A 88 -22.14 -3.07 5.87
CA HIS A 88 -22.18 -4.03 4.76
C HIS A 88 -22.95 -3.54 3.52
N THR A 89 -23.63 -2.40 3.60
CA THR A 89 -24.43 -1.87 2.47
C THR A 89 -23.58 -1.02 1.53
N SER A 90 -22.53 -0.38 2.06
CA SER A 90 -21.71 0.58 1.32
C SER A 90 -20.45 -0.08 0.76
N PRO A 91 -20.26 -0.15 -0.57
CA PRO A 91 -19.02 -0.63 -1.16
C PRO A 91 -17.80 0.20 -0.76
N PHE A 92 -18.01 1.48 -0.44
CA PHE A 92 -16.96 2.36 0.07
C PHE A 92 -16.41 1.87 1.42
N GLU A 93 -17.30 1.49 2.34
CA GLU A 93 -16.91 0.99 3.66
C GLU A 93 -16.16 -0.34 3.57
N MET A 94 -16.50 -1.20 2.59
CA MET A 94 -15.74 -2.42 2.33
C MET A 94 -14.31 -2.12 1.88
N ILE A 95 -14.13 -1.17 0.95
CA ILE A 95 -12.81 -0.76 0.45
C ILE A 95 -12.00 -0.06 1.55
N TRP A 96 -12.67 0.74 2.37
CA TRP A 96 -12.05 1.41 3.50
C TRP A 96 -11.59 0.41 4.57
N ALA A 97 -12.43 -0.55 4.96
CA ALA A 97 -12.07 -1.64 5.87
C ALA A 97 -10.93 -2.50 5.32
N PHE A 98 -10.97 -2.85 4.02
CA PHE A 98 -9.87 -3.52 3.32
C PHE A 98 -8.55 -2.77 3.48
N SER A 99 -8.56 -1.45 3.32
CA SER A 99 -7.36 -0.62 3.47
C SER A 99 -6.74 -0.70 4.86
N ILE A 100 -7.56 -0.85 5.90
CA ILE A 100 -7.11 -0.97 7.30
C ILE A 100 -6.45 -2.33 7.52
N TYR A 101 -7.11 -3.41 7.10
CA TYR A 101 -6.54 -4.75 7.23
C TYR A 101 -5.24 -4.90 6.44
N LEU A 102 -5.20 -4.37 5.22
CA LEU A 102 -4.01 -4.43 4.39
C LEU A 102 -2.86 -3.62 5.01
N GLU A 103 -3.12 -2.44 5.58
CA GLU A 103 -2.08 -1.63 6.23
C GLU A 103 -1.41 -2.36 7.39
N ALA A 104 -2.19 -3.08 8.20
CA ALA A 104 -1.67 -3.83 9.34
C ALA A 104 -0.65 -4.91 8.92
N VAL A 105 -0.77 -5.45 7.72
CA VAL A 105 0.08 -6.54 7.20
C VAL A 105 1.03 -6.10 6.08
N ALA A 106 0.92 -4.86 5.58
CA ALA A 106 1.68 -4.36 4.44
C ALA A 106 3.20 -4.39 4.65
N ILE A 107 3.67 -4.35 5.90
CA ILE A 107 5.10 -4.37 6.27
C ILE A 107 5.74 -5.77 6.20
N LEU A 108 4.96 -6.83 6.10
CA LEU A 108 5.47 -8.22 6.15
C LEU A 108 6.54 -8.56 5.09
N PRO A 109 6.43 -8.11 3.81
CA PRO A 109 7.49 -8.38 2.82
C PRO A 109 8.85 -7.77 3.23
N GLN A 110 8.85 -6.57 3.83
CA GLN A 110 10.06 -5.93 4.33
C GLN A 110 10.68 -6.72 5.48
N LEU A 111 9.86 -7.18 6.43
CA LEU A 111 10.34 -7.99 7.56
C LEU A 111 10.95 -9.30 7.08
N PHE A 112 10.34 -9.94 6.09
CA PHE A 112 10.85 -11.18 5.49
C PHE A 112 12.18 -10.97 4.75
N LEU A 113 12.32 -9.85 4.05
CA LEU A 113 13.57 -9.47 3.39
C LEU A 113 14.70 -9.27 4.42
N LEU A 114 14.43 -8.57 5.52
CA LEU A 114 15.41 -8.34 6.59
C LEU A 114 15.83 -9.63 7.31
N GLN A 115 14.95 -10.64 7.40
CA GLN A 115 15.29 -11.93 8.00
C GLN A 115 16.15 -12.82 7.09
N LYS A 116 16.15 -12.57 5.78
CA LYS A 116 16.94 -13.33 4.79
C LYS A 116 18.36 -12.79 4.61
N GLN A 117 18.62 -11.57 5.07
CA GLN A 117 19.93 -10.91 5.03
C GLN A 117 20.76 -11.30 6.26
#